data_AF-A0A370F8K0-F1
#
_entry.id   AF-A0A370F8K0-F1
#
_cell.length_a   1.000
_cell.length_b   1.000
_cell.length_c   1.000
_cell.angle_alpha   90.00
_cell.angle_beta   90.00
_cell.angle_gamma   90.00
#
_symmetry.space_group_name_H-M   'P 1'
#
loop_
_entity.id
_entity.type
_entity.pdbx_description
1 polymer ?
#
loop_
_entity_poly.entity_id
_entity_poly.type
_entity_poly.pdbx_seq_one_letter_code
_entity_poly.pdbx_strand_id
1 'polypeptide(L)' 'MADIALVFGWAPCHMDGMELPELMRWRERARVRHEAKPPE' A
#
# COMPACT_ATOMS: atom_id res chain seq x y z
N MET A 1 0.64 -4.68 4.51
CA MET A 1 1.97 -4.35 3.92
C MET A 1 2.06 -4.88 2.50
N ALA A 2 1.68 -6.14 2.24
CA ALA A 2 1.62 -6.71 0.88
C ALA A 2 0.76 -5.90 -0.10
N ASP A 3 -0.36 -5.33 0.36
CA ASP A 3 -1.25 -4.52 -0.49
C ASP A 3 -0.56 -3.24 -0.99
N ILE A 4 0.25 -2.62 -0.13
CA ILE A 4 1.01 -1.41 -0.49
C ILE A 4 2.09 -1.77 -1.51
N ALA A 5 2.82 -2.86 -1.28
CA ALA A 5 3.84 -3.34 -2.20
C ALA A 5 3.26 -3.68 -3.59
N LEU A 6 2.11 -4.33 -3.63
CA LEU A 6 1.43 -4.72 -4.88
C LEU A 6 0.88 -3.50 -5.64
N VAL A 7 0.28 -2.54 -4.94
CA VAL A 7 -0.37 -1.37 -5.56
C VAL A 7 0.64 -0.29 -5.97
N PHE A 8 1.70 -0.10 -5.19
CA PHE A 8 2.69 0.96 -5.41
C PHE A 8 4.05 0.46 -5.90
N GLY A 9 4.27 -0.86 -5.99
CA GLY A 9 5.56 -1.42 -6.39
C GLY A 9 6.68 -1.17 -5.37
N TRP A 10 6.34 -0.94 -4.11
CA TRP A 10 7.31 -0.58 -3.08
C TRP A 10 8.09 -1.79 -2.57
N ALA A 11 9.41 -1.62 -2.46
CA ALA A 11 10.29 -2.58 -1.83
C ALA A 11 10.16 -2.53 -0.29
N PRO A 12 10.48 -3.63 0.43
CA PRO A 12 10.42 -3.67 1.90
C PRO A 12 11.22 -2.56 2.59
N CYS A 13 12.35 -2.14 2.02
CA CYS A 13 13.18 -1.04 2.54
C CYS A 13 12.47 0.33 2.56
N HIS A 14 11.49 0.56 1.67
CA HIS A 14 10.70 1.77 1.71
C HIS A 14 9.72 1.77 2.88
N MET A 15 9.23 0.59 3.29
CA MET A 15 8.32 0.45 4.43
C MET A 15 9.05 0.46 5.76
N ASP A 16 10.31 -0.01 5.78
CA ASP A 16 11.13 -0.12 6.99
C ASP A 16 11.48 1.24 7.62
N GLY A 17 11.59 2.29 6.80
CA GLY A 17 11.80 3.67 7.26
C GLY A 17 10.53 4.44 7.64
N MET A 18 9.34 3.83 7.50
CA MET A 18 8.05 4.49 7.80
C MET A 18 7.50 4.03 9.14
N GLU A 19 6.94 4.96 9.90
CA GLU A 19 6.25 4.59 11.14
C GLU A 19 4.94 3.85 10.86
N LEU A 20 4.54 2.97 11.79
CA LEU A 20 3.31 2.18 11.69
C LEU A 20 2.04 2.99 11.34
N PRO A 21 1.75 4.16 11.93
CA PRO A 21 0.60 4.98 11.53
C PRO A 21 0.69 5.50 10.08
N GLU A 22 1.89 5.75 9.56
CA GLU A 22 2.11 6.12 8.15
C GLU A 22 1.76 4.94 7.23
N LEU A 23 2.26 3.75 7.56
CA LEU A 23 1.99 2.52 6.82
C LEU A 23 0.49 2.19 6.79
N MET A 24 -0.23 2.42 7.89
CA MET A 24 -1.69 2.23 7.91
C MET A 24 -2.43 3.20 6.97
N ARG A 25 -2.01 4.46 6.87
CA ARG A 25 -2.58 5.43 5.90
C ARG A 25 -2.35 4.99 4.45
N TRP A 26 -1.14 4.54 4.14
CA TRP A 26 -0.80 4.04 2.81
C TRP A 26 -1.52 2.74 2.47
N ARG A 27 -1.75 1.86 3.46
CA ARG A 27 -2.55 0.65 3.29
C ARG A 27 -3.99 0.97 2.90
N GLU A 28 -4.62 1.95 3.55
CA GLU A 28 -5.99 2.33 3.20
C GLU A 28 -6.08 2.93 1.80
N ARG A 29 -5.11 3.77 1.41
CA ARG A 29 -5.00 4.27 0.03
C ARG A 29 -4.80 3.15 -0.99
N ALA A 30 -3.95 2.18 -0.68
CA ALA A 30 -3.73 1.00 -1.52
C ALA A 30 -5.04 0.23 -1.71
N ARG A 31 -5.77 -0.01 -0.61
CA ARG A 31 -7.06 -0.71 -0.60
C ARG A 31 -8.10 0.01 -1.48
N VAL A 32 -8.29 1.31 -1.27
CA VAL A 32 -9.23 2.11 -2.08
C VAL A 32 -8.87 2.07 -3.56
N ARG A 33 -7.58 2.13 -3.92
CA ARG A 33 -7.13 2.08 -5.32
C ARG A 33 -7.29 0.69 -5.94
N HIS A 34 -7.08 -0.37 -5.14
CA HIS A 34 -7.28 -1.74 -5.56
C HIS A 34 -8.77 -2.07 -5.76
N GLU A 35 -9.63 -1.65 -4.83
CA GLU A 35 -11.09 -1.79 -4.93
C GLU A 35 -11.69 -0.91 -6.04
N ALA A 36 -11.12 0.27 -6.30
CA ALA A 36 -11.54 1.15 -7.39
C ALA A 36 -11.09 0.69 -8.79
N LYS A 37 -10.25 -0.35 -8.89
CA LYS A 37 -9.90 -0.98 -10.17
C LYS A 37 -10.79 -2.22 -10.35
N PRO A 38 -11.96 -2.12 -11.02
CA PRO A 38 -12.73 -3.31 -11.35
C PRO A 38 -11.96 -4.18 -12.37
N PRO A 39 -12.15 -5.51 -12.35
CA PRO A 39 -11.66 -6.37 -13.42
C PRO A 39 -12.41 -6.10 -14.74
N GLU A 40 -11.64 -5.99 -15.81
CA GLU A 40 -11.98 -6.29 -17.21
C GLU A 40 -12.28 -7.79 -17.39
#